data_AF-A0A1H1VEE8-F1
#
_entry.id   AF-A0A1H1VEE8-F1
#
_cell.length_a   1.000
_cell.length_b   1.000
_cell.length_c   1.000
_cell.angle_alpha   90.00
_cell.angle_beta   90.00
_cell.angle_gamma   90.00
#
_symmetry.space_group_name_H-M   'P 1'
#
loop_
_entity.id
_entity.type
_entity.pdbx_description
1 polymer ?
#
loop_
_entity_poly.entity_id
_entity_poly.type
_entity_poly.pdbx_seq_one_letter_code
_entity_poly.pdbx_strand_id
1 'polypeptide(L)'
;MSGSDSGERSEKATEKHLREARQKGRISRSQDLTAWLGIGAAAVMMPAAIAAGTAAGTEQLVTLAGLMQAPSPEAALAALGRALASVLPTLGALLAAVAIVTLFGAVVQGGVHLRKLSGRYEQFNLVSGVRRVFGLQALWEGAKALLKTAAIALALWVVISGLMPVLTASGAHSVSRLLGTAADGTAALLQTAIAVGLVLAAIDLFVVMRRNRKHTRMTKREVRDENKNSEGDPLIRQQRRSRQLAVSRNRMIAAVAGSDVVVVNPTHIAIALEYDPGTSAPRVVAKGSGVIAERIREKALESGVPLVRDITLARALHAACELGQEIPEDLYNAVARVLVFVDALRRRGAARGIHSLPYRRTV
;
A
#
# COMPACT_ATOMS: atom_id res chain seq x y z
N MET A 1 -3.66 29.60 -23.09
CA MET A 1 -2.68 30.38 -22.30
C MET A 1 -2.00 29.45 -21.31
N SER A 2 -0.83 28.94 -21.68
CA SER A 2 -0.01 28.03 -20.86
C SER A 2 0.88 28.85 -19.93
N GLY A 3 0.34 29.24 -18.78
CA GLY A 3 1.10 29.87 -17.71
C GLY A 3 2.10 28.88 -17.12
N SER A 4 3.38 29.13 -17.39
CA SER A 4 4.56 28.51 -16.80
C SER A 4 4.63 28.82 -15.31
N ASP A 5 3.79 28.17 -14.51
CA ASP A 5 3.98 28.13 -13.05
C ASP A 5 4.84 26.91 -12.73
N SER A 6 6.10 26.94 -13.17
CA SER A 6 7.14 26.02 -12.72
C SER A 6 7.56 26.44 -11.30
N GLY A 7 6.61 26.35 -10.37
CA GLY A 7 6.85 26.64 -8.96
C GLY A 7 7.98 25.77 -8.42
N GLU A 8 8.72 26.31 -7.45
CA GLU A 8 9.84 25.58 -6.84
C GLU A 8 9.35 24.27 -6.21
N ARG A 9 10.03 23.16 -6.55
CA ARG A 9 9.76 21.82 -6.00
C ARG A 9 10.16 21.76 -4.53
N SER A 10 9.23 22.14 -3.67
CA SER A 10 9.41 22.22 -2.22
C SER A 10 8.63 21.16 -1.46
N GLU A 11 7.54 20.65 -2.03
CA GLU A 11 6.62 19.73 -1.36
C GLU A 11 7.15 18.29 -1.33
N LYS A 12 6.72 17.54 -0.32
CA LYS A 12 7.02 16.11 -0.21
C LYS A 12 6.29 15.35 -1.31
N ALA A 13 6.96 14.34 -1.86
CA ALA A 13 6.37 13.42 -2.82
C ALA A 13 5.17 12.68 -2.21
N THR A 14 4.08 12.54 -2.96
CA THR A 14 2.98 11.64 -2.59
C THR A 14 3.45 10.18 -2.66
N GLU A 15 2.74 9.26 -1.99
CA GLU A 15 3.06 7.83 -2.07
C GLU A 15 3.00 7.29 -3.50
N LYS A 16 2.01 7.75 -4.28
CA LYS A 16 1.83 7.35 -5.67
C LYS A 16 3.01 7.82 -6.52
N HIS A 17 3.44 9.08 -6.37
CA HIS A 17 4.63 9.59 -7.03
C HIS A 17 5.90 8.80 -6.68
N LEU A 18 6.07 8.43 -5.40
CA LEU A 18 7.20 7.59 -4.97
C LEU A 18 7.16 6.19 -5.56
N ARG A 19 5.98 5.56 -5.64
CA ARG A 19 5.82 4.24 -6.27
C ARG A 19 6.15 4.30 -7.76
N GLU A 20 5.67 5.33 -8.47
CA GLU A 20 6.02 5.54 -9.87
C GLU A 20 7.52 5.79 -10.08
N ALA A 21 8.13 6.60 -9.22
CA ALA A 21 9.57 6.86 -9.27
C ALA A 21 10.39 5.57 -9.09
N ARG A 22 9.97 4.67 -8.19
CA ARG A 22 10.57 3.34 -8.03
C ARG A 22 10.40 2.47 -9.28
N GLN A 23 9.17 2.37 -9.81
CA GLN A 23 8.88 1.57 -11.01
C GLN A 23 9.65 2.07 -12.25
N LYS A 24 9.80 3.38 -12.40
CA LYS A 24 10.55 4.01 -13.49
C LYS A 24 12.08 3.95 -13.27
N GLY A 25 12.56 3.41 -12.15
CA GLY A 25 13.98 3.30 -11.83
C GLY A 25 14.66 4.66 -11.60
N ARG A 26 13.90 5.68 -11.18
CA ARG A 26 14.41 7.04 -10.93
C ARG A 26 15.02 7.23 -9.55
N ILE A 27 14.80 6.28 -8.64
CA ILE A 27 15.39 6.28 -7.29
C ILE A 27 16.70 5.49 -7.34
N SER A 28 17.81 6.18 -7.07
CA SER A 28 19.14 5.57 -7.00
C SER A 28 19.30 4.76 -5.70
N ARG A 29 20.21 3.78 -5.69
CA ARG A 29 20.56 2.98 -4.52
C ARG A 29 22.06 3.09 -4.25
N SER A 30 22.47 2.93 -3.00
CA SER A 30 23.87 2.79 -2.62
C SER A 30 24.31 1.35 -2.86
N GLN A 31 25.14 1.16 -3.89
CA GLN A 31 25.70 -0.16 -4.21
C GLN A 31 26.74 -0.58 -3.16
N ASP A 32 27.50 0.39 -2.65
CA ASP A 32 28.53 0.18 -1.63
C ASP A 32 27.96 -0.42 -0.35
N LEU A 33 26.80 0.06 0.12
CA LEU A 33 26.19 -0.50 1.33
C LEU A 33 25.85 -1.97 1.18
N THR A 34 25.25 -2.37 0.07
CA THR A 34 24.93 -3.79 -0.15
C THR A 34 26.20 -4.64 -0.24
N ALA A 35 27.25 -4.13 -0.90
CA ALA A 35 28.53 -4.81 -1.01
C ALA A 35 29.19 -5.01 0.36
N TRP A 36 29.32 -3.95 1.17
CA TRP A 36 29.96 -4.01 2.48
C TRP A 36 29.16 -4.81 3.51
N LEU A 37 27.82 -4.77 3.44
CA LEU A 37 26.97 -5.66 4.24
C LEU A 37 27.23 -7.14 3.89
N GLY A 38 27.38 -7.46 2.61
CA GLY A 38 27.72 -8.82 2.16
C GLY A 38 29.11 -9.27 2.61
N ILE A 39 30.13 -8.41 2.46
CA ILE A 39 31.49 -8.68 2.93
C ILE A 39 31.51 -8.85 4.45
N GLY A 40 30.80 -8.00 5.19
CA GLY A 40 30.68 -8.10 6.65
C GLY A 40 30.02 -9.40 7.10
N ALA A 41 28.91 -9.79 6.47
CA ALA A 41 28.25 -11.06 6.73
C ALA A 41 29.17 -12.26 6.43
N ALA A 42 29.90 -12.20 5.32
CA ALA A 42 30.86 -13.23 4.96
C ALA A 42 31.96 -13.36 6.02
N ALA A 43 32.54 -12.25 6.46
CA ALA A 43 33.60 -12.24 7.45
C ALA A 43 33.15 -12.76 8.83
N VAL A 44 31.93 -12.43 9.27
CA VAL A 44 31.37 -12.95 10.53
C VAL A 44 31.17 -14.46 10.47
N MET A 45 30.75 -14.99 9.32
CA MET A 45 30.48 -16.41 9.14
C MET A 45 31.72 -17.23 8.75
N MET A 46 32.81 -16.56 8.35
CA MET A 46 34.03 -17.19 7.86
C MET A 46 34.67 -18.15 8.87
N PRO A 47 34.78 -17.84 10.19
CA PRO A 47 35.32 -18.79 11.16
C PRO A 47 34.53 -20.09 11.24
N ALA A 48 33.19 -20.01 11.19
CA ALA A 48 32.32 -21.19 11.20
C ALA A 48 32.47 -22.02 9.93
N ALA A 49 32.58 -21.37 8.76
CA ALA A 49 32.83 -22.05 7.49
C ALA A 49 34.20 -22.75 7.45
N ILE A 50 35.24 -22.09 7.98
CA ILE A 50 36.58 -22.68 8.12
C ILE A 50 36.53 -23.89 9.06
N ALA A 51 35.86 -23.78 10.20
CA ALA A 51 35.73 -24.90 11.16
C ALA A 51 35.00 -26.10 10.53
N ALA A 52 33.87 -25.85 9.85
CA ALA A 52 33.12 -26.90 9.14
C ALA A 52 33.95 -27.54 8.01
N GLY A 53 34.68 -26.74 7.23
CA GLY A 53 35.55 -27.23 6.16
C GLY A 53 36.75 -28.02 6.70
N THR A 54 37.31 -27.60 7.83
CA THR A 54 38.38 -28.33 8.51
C THR A 54 37.87 -29.70 8.99
N ALA A 55 36.70 -29.75 9.63
CA ALA A 55 36.09 -31.00 10.07
C ALA A 55 35.82 -31.95 8.88
N ALA A 56 35.18 -31.44 7.81
CA ALA A 56 34.93 -32.21 6.60
C ALA A 56 36.23 -32.72 5.95
N GLY A 57 37.26 -31.87 5.86
CA GLY A 57 38.57 -32.24 5.33
C GLY A 57 39.25 -33.32 6.17
N THR A 58 39.18 -33.24 7.49
CA THR A 58 39.73 -34.29 8.38
C THR A 58 39.01 -35.62 8.20
N GLU A 59 37.68 -35.63 8.10
CA GLU A 59 36.90 -36.85 7.85
C GLU A 59 37.24 -37.47 6.49
N GLN A 60 37.43 -36.62 5.46
CA GLN A 60 37.83 -37.06 4.12
C GLN A 60 39.23 -37.68 4.13
N LEU A 61 40.20 -37.08 4.83
CA LEU A 61 41.54 -37.65 4.96
C LEU A 61 41.53 -39.01 5.66
N VAL A 62 40.75 -39.16 6.74
CA VAL A 62 40.57 -40.45 7.43
C VAL A 62 39.92 -41.48 6.50
N THR A 63 38.90 -41.08 5.75
CA THR A 63 38.24 -41.94 4.76
C THR A 63 39.21 -42.41 3.67
N LEU A 64 40.03 -41.49 3.12
CA LEU A 64 41.02 -41.81 2.11
C LEU A 64 42.12 -42.73 2.64
N ALA A 65 42.59 -42.52 3.86
CA ALA A 65 43.57 -43.40 4.50
C ALA A 65 43.04 -44.84 4.64
N GLY A 66 41.74 -45.00 4.97
CA GLY A 66 41.08 -46.30 4.99
C GLY A 66 40.98 -46.94 3.59
N LEU A 67 40.62 -46.15 2.57
CA LEU A 67 40.55 -46.61 1.18
C LEU A 67 41.91 -47.06 0.63
N MET A 68 43.01 -46.41 1.03
CA MET A 68 44.36 -46.82 0.63
C MET A 68 44.75 -48.20 1.16
N GLN A 69 44.20 -48.61 2.30
CA GLN A 69 44.44 -49.94 2.88
C GLN A 69 43.61 -51.04 2.21
N ALA A 70 42.42 -50.70 1.72
CA ALA A 70 41.51 -51.64 1.04
C ALA A 70 40.81 -50.94 -0.15
N PRO A 71 41.49 -50.81 -1.30
CA PRO A 71 40.96 -50.05 -2.43
C PRO A 71 39.78 -50.78 -3.06
N SER A 72 38.64 -50.08 -3.17
CA SER A 72 37.47 -50.55 -3.93
C SER A 72 36.82 -49.40 -4.71
N PRO A 73 36.36 -49.64 -5.97
CA PRO A 73 35.71 -48.62 -6.78
C PRO A 73 34.44 -48.06 -6.13
N GLU A 74 33.65 -48.92 -5.48
CA GLU A 74 32.40 -48.55 -4.81
C GLU A 74 32.65 -47.63 -3.61
N ALA A 75 33.65 -47.95 -2.77
CA ALA A 75 33.98 -47.13 -1.62
C ALA A 75 34.64 -45.80 -2.02
N ALA A 76 35.40 -45.79 -3.13
CA ALA A 76 35.93 -44.55 -3.72
C ALA A 76 34.79 -43.64 -4.21
N LEU A 77 33.78 -44.19 -4.90
CA LEU A 77 32.62 -43.44 -5.35
C LEU A 77 31.79 -42.91 -4.17
N ALA A 78 31.61 -43.71 -3.11
CA ALA A 78 30.92 -43.28 -1.89
C ALA A 78 31.69 -42.17 -1.14
N ALA A 79 33.03 -42.23 -1.11
CA ALA A 79 33.86 -41.17 -0.54
C ALA A 79 33.76 -39.87 -1.33
N LEU A 80 33.77 -39.95 -2.67
CA LEU A 80 33.54 -38.79 -3.54
C LEU A 80 32.14 -38.19 -3.30
N GLY A 81 31.11 -39.03 -3.19
CA GLY A 81 29.75 -38.60 -2.89
C GLY A 81 29.65 -37.86 -1.55
N ARG A 82 30.28 -38.38 -0.49
CA ARG A 82 30.35 -37.70 0.81
C ARG A 82 31.13 -36.40 0.75
N ALA A 83 32.24 -36.36 0.01
CA ALA A 83 33.03 -35.14 -0.18
C ALA A 83 32.20 -34.05 -0.87
N LEU A 84 31.49 -34.37 -1.96
CA LEU A 84 30.59 -33.44 -2.63
C LEU A 84 29.42 -33.01 -1.73
N ALA A 85 28.83 -33.94 -0.99
CA ALA A 85 27.75 -33.64 -0.04
C ALA A 85 28.19 -32.71 1.09
N SER A 86 29.48 -32.73 1.48
CA SER A 86 30.03 -31.86 2.53
C SER A 86 30.20 -30.39 2.11
N VAL A 87 30.16 -30.08 0.80
CA VAL A 87 30.30 -28.69 0.31
C VAL A 87 29.14 -27.81 0.77
N LEU A 88 27.91 -28.32 0.69
CA LEU A 88 26.72 -27.57 1.05
C LEU A 88 26.63 -27.22 2.54
N PRO A 89 26.87 -28.12 3.52
CA PRO A 89 26.89 -27.72 4.93
C PRO A 89 28.10 -26.83 5.27
N THR A 90 29.22 -26.98 4.56
CA THR A 90 30.42 -26.15 4.77
C THR A 90 30.21 -24.69 4.35
N LEU A 91 29.67 -24.48 3.15
CA LEU A 91 29.50 -23.13 2.57
C LEU A 91 28.07 -22.60 2.65
N GLY A 92 27.07 -23.47 2.80
CA GLY A 92 25.67 -23.11 2.69
C GLY A 92 25.23 -22.11 3.74
N ALA A 93 25.66 -22.25 5.01
CA ALA A 93 25.35 -21.29 6.06
C ALA A 93 25.95 -19.90 5.77
N LEU A 94 27.20 -19.86 5.29
CA LEU A 94 27.89 -18.64 4.88
C LEU A 94 27.16 -17.97 3.70
N LEU A 95 26.88 -18.72 2.63
CA LEU A 95 26.20 -18.22 1.44
C LEU A 95 24.77 -17.75 1.76
N ALA A 96 24.05 -18.49 2.60
CA ALA A 96 22.72 -18.12 3.05
C ALA A 96 22.74 -16.81 3.86
N ALA A 97 23.68 -16.66 4.80
CA ALA A 97 23.83 -15.43 5.58
C ALA A 97 24.15 -14.22 4.67
N VAL A 98 25.08 -14.38 3.73
CA VAL A 98 25.40 -13.33 2.75
C VAL A 98 24.19 -12.98 1.88
N ALA A 99 23.47 -13.98 1.37
CA ALA A 99 22.27 -13.77 0.56
C ALA A 99 21.17 -13.05 1.36
N ILE A 100 20.92 -13.45 2.61
CA ILE A 100 19.90 -12.83 3.47
C ILE A 100 20.26 -11.38 3.76
N VAL A 101 21.50 -11.11 4.18
CA VAL A 101 21.94 -9.76 4.57
C VAL A 101 21.97 -8.82 3.35
N THR A 102 22.46 -9.29 2.20
CA THR A 102 22.49 -8.48 0.98
C THR A 102 21.08 -8.21 0.42
N LEU A 103 20.20 -9.22 0.45
CA LEU A 103 18.80 -9.06 0.06
C LEU A 103 18.08 -8.08 0.99
N PHE A 104 18.27 -8.23 2.31
CA PHE A 104 17.71 -7.31 3.29
C PHE A 104 18.19 -5.88 3.05
N GLY A 105 19.49 -5.66 2.84
CA GLY A 105 20.05 -4.37 2.48
C GLY A 105 19.43 -3.79 1.20
N ALA A 106 19.24 -4.60 0.16
CA ALA A 106 18.62 -4.18 -1.08
C ALA A 106 17.12 -3.83 -0.92
N VAL A 107 16.40 -4.57 -0.08
CA VAL A 107 14.98 -4.33 0.24
C VAL A 107 14.83 -3.01 1.01
N VAL A 108 15.62 -2.79 2.06
CA VAL A 108 15.57 -1.57 2.88
C VAL A 108 15.86 -0.32 2.05
N GLN A 109 16.79 -0.38 1.09
CA GLN A 109 17.16 0.77 0.25
C GLN A 109 16.11 1.17 -0.80
N GLY A 110 15.16 0.30 -1.15
CA GLY A 110 14.16 0.64 -2.17
C GLY A 110 13.34 -0.50 -2.76
N GLY A 111 13.28 -1.66 -2.10
CA GLY A 111 12.48 -2.83 -2.48
C GLY A 111 13.03 -3.64 -3.68
N VAL A 112 12.64 -4.89 -3.82
CA VAL A 112 12.97 -5.68 -5.03
C VAL A 112 11.91 -5.41 -6.09
N HIS A 113 12.32 -4.92 -7.27
CA HIS A 113 11.42 -4.64 -8.38
C HIS A 113 11.90 -5.38 -9.62
N LEU A 114 11.13 -6.37 -10.07
CA LEU A 114 11.37 -7.04 -11.34
C LEU A 114 10.98 -6.07 -12.46
N ARG A 115 11.98 -5.45 -13.09
CA ARG A 115 11.74 -4.57 -14.23
C ARG A 115 11.37 -5.42 -15.44
N LYS A 116 10.23 -5.14 -16.08
CA LYS A 116 9.91 -5.75 -17.39
C LYS A 116 11.04 -5.39 -18.36
N LEU A 117 11.72 -6.40 -18.92
CA LEU A 117 12.69 -6.22 -19.99
C LEU A 117 11.94 -5.76 -21.25
N SER A 118 11.69 -4.46 -21.36
CA SER A 118 11.36 -3.84 -22.64
C SER A 118 12.66 -3.78 -23.45
N GLY A 119 12.84 -4.63 -24.45
CA GLY A 119 13.96 -4.54 -25.38
C GLY A 119 13.90 -3.24 -26.19
N ARG A 120 14.40 -2.13 -25.61
CA ARG A 120 14.46 -0.82 -26.28
C ARG A 120 15.83 -0.66 -26.91
N TYR A 121 15.84 -0.38 -28.21
CA TYR A 121 17.06 -0.15 -29.02
C TYR A 121 17.93 1.01 -28.51
N GLU A 122 17.36 1.94 -27.74
CA GLU A 122 18.06 3.06 -27.11
C GLU A 122 19.21 2.62 -26.18
N GLN A 123 19.16 1.39 -25.66
CA GLN A 123 20.21 0.84 -24.79
C GLN A 123 21.49 0.44 -25.57
N PHE A 124 21.42 0.33 -26.90
CA PHE A 124 22.54 -0.06 -27.77
C PHE A 124 23.27 1.14 -28.41
N ASN A 125 22.91 2.37 -28.07
CA ASN A 125 23.56 3.54 -28.65
C ASN A 125 24.99 3.73 -28.07
N LEU A 126 26.00 3.33 -28.85
CA LEU A 126 27.42 3.41 -28.47
C LEU A 126 27.88 4.83 -28.13
N VAL A 127 27.41 5.86 -28.83
CA VAL A 127 27.80 7.25 -28.59
C VAL A 127 27.34 7.71 -27.21
N SER A 128 26.10 7.37 -26.83
CA SER A 128 25.57 7.66 -25.50
C SER A 128 26.29 6.87 -24.39
N GLY A 129 26.75 5.65 -24.70
CA GLY A 129 27.57 4.81 -23.83
C GLY A 129 28.93 5.44 -23.56
N VAL A 130 29.66 5.84 -24.60
CA VAL A 130 30.98 6.50 -24.49
C VAL A 130 30.88 7.78 -23.67
N ARG A 131 29.89 8.64 -23.92
CA ARG A 131 29.67 9.87 -23.13
C ARG A 131 29.36 9.59 -21.66
N ARG A 132 28.70 8.46 -21.36
CA ARG A 132 28.42 8.05 -19.97
C ARG A 132 29.68 7.53 -19.26
N VAL A 133 30.58 6.86 -19.98
CA VAL A 133 31.84 6.31 -19.44
C VAL A 133 32.93 7.38 -19.29
N PHE A 134 33.01 8.35 -20.19
CA PHE A 134 34.05 9.40 -20.19
C PHE A 134 33.51 10.80 -19.83
N GLY A 135 32.29 10.91 -19.32
CA GLY A 135 31.70 12.18 -18.92
C GLY A 135 32.17 12.68 -17.56
N LEU A 136 31.87 13.95 -17.25
CA LEU A 136 32.13 14.56 -15.93
C LEU A 136 31.56 13.74 -14.76
N GLN A 137 30.43 13.07 -14.97
CA GLN A 137 29.84 12.23 -13.96
C GLN A 137 30.67 10.97 -13.69
N ALA A 138 31.27 10.36 -14.71
CA ALA A 138 32.18 9.23 -14.53
C ALA A 138 33.46 9.65 -13.80
N LEU A 139 34.02 10.82 -14.14
CA LEU A 139 35.18 11.38 -13.42
C LEU A 139 34.86 11.61 -11.94
N TRP A 140 33.66 12.14 -11.64
CA TRP A 140 33.21 12.34 -10.27
C TRP A 140 33.03 11.03 -9.49
N GLU A 141 32.44 10.01 -10.11
CA GLU A 141 32.32 8.68 -9.51
C GLU A 141 33.72 8.03 -9.32
N GLY A 142 34.63 8.21 -10.27
CA GLY A 142 36.02 7.77 -10.18
C GLY A 142 36.79 8.44 -9.04
N ALA A 143 36.64 9.75 -8.87
CA ALA A 143 37.24 10.49 -7.75
C ALA A 143 36.73 9.98 -6.39
N LYS A 144 35.43 9.71 -6.27
CA LYS A 144 34.87 9.10 -5.06
C LYS A 144 35.42 7.70 -4.80
N ALA A 145 35.55 6.88 -5.84
CA ALA A 145 36.12 5.54 -5.72
C ALA A 145 37.59 5.61 -5.25
N LEU A 146 38.41 6.49 -5.84
CA LEU A 146 39.79 6.74 -5.42
C LEU A 146 39.88 7.16 -3.95
N LEU A 147 39.01 8.10 -3.51
CA LEU A 147 38.99 8.54 -2.12
C LEU A 147 38.65 7.38 -1.15
N LYS A 148 37.65 6.56 -1.49
CA LYS A 148 37.27 5.38 -0.70
C LYS A 148 38.41 4.36 -0.64
N THR A 149 39.04 4.08 -1.77
CA THR A 149 40.20 3.19 -1.85
C THR A 149 41.37 3.70 -1.03
N ALA A 150 41.69 4.99 -1.11
CA ALA A 150 42.75 5.61 -0.32
C ALA A 150 42.49 5.51 1.19
N ALA A 151 41.23 5.73 1.62
CA ALA A 151 40.84 5.58 3.03
C ALA A 151 41.02 4.14 3.53
N ILE A 152 40.62 3.15 2.74
CA ILE A 152 40.82 1.73 3.07
C ILE A 152 42.31 1.38 3.07
N ALA A 153 43.07 1.82 2.06
CA ALA A 153 44.51 1.58 1.96
C ALA A 153 45.26 2.16 3.17
N LEU A 154 44.91 3.38 3.59
CA LEU A 154 45.48 4.02 4.77
C LEU A 154 45.16 3.22 6.04
N ALA A 155 43.91 2.81 6.23
CA ALA A 155 43.49 2.04 7.39
C ALA A 155 44.21 0.68 7.47
N LEU A 156 44.31 -0.01 6.33
CA LEU A 156 45.07 -1.26 6.23
C LEU A 156 46.56 -1.05 6.48
N TRP A 157 47.15 0.03 5.95
CA TRP A 157 48.55 0.35 6.17
C TRP A 157 48.87 0.57 7.65
N VAL A 158 47.98 1.23 8.39
CA VAL A 158 48.13 1.40 9.86
C VAL A 158 48.15 0.05 10.58
N VAL A 159 47.22 -0.85 10.25
CA VAL A 159 47.17 -2.19 10.87
C VAL A 159 48.41 -3.02 10.50
N ILE A 160 48.80 -3.05 9.23
CA ILE A 160 50.00 -3.77 8.77
C ILE A 160 51.25 -3.24 9.47
N SER A 161 51.40 -1.92 9.57
CA SER A 161 52.55 -1.29 10.24
C SER A 161 52.63 -1.67 11.72
N GLY A 162 51.49 -1.84 12.38
CA GLY A 162 51.42 -2.34 13.76
C GLY A 162 51.79 -3.83 13.91
N LEU A 163 51.64 -4.64 12.86
CA LEU A 163 52.01 -6.06 12.86
C LEU A 163 53.49 -6.29 12.51
N MET A 164 54.15 -5.35 11.83
CA MET A 164 55.55 -5.46 11.42
C MET A 164 56.54 -5.77 12.56
N PRO A 165 56.45 -5.17 13.76
CA PRO A 165 57.34 -5.52 14.88
C PRO A 165 57.22 -6.98 15.31
N VAL A 166 56.02 -7.57 15.24
CA VAL A 166 55.80 -8.97 15.61
C VAL A 166 56.31 -9.92 14.54
N LEU A 167 56.13 -9.55 13.27
CA LEU A 167 56.63 -10.33 12.13
C LEU A 167 58.15 -10.30 12.02
N THR A 168 58.80 -9.21 12.39
CA THR A 168 60.28 -9.09 12.37
C THR A 168 60.96 -9.76 13.57
N ALA A 169 60.24 -9.98 14.68
CA ALA A 169 60.71 -10.75 15.84
C ALA A 169 60.49 -12.28 15.70
N SER A 170 60.02 -12.75 14.53
CA SER A 170 59.53 -14.11 14.32
C SER A 170 60.56 -15.23 14.52
N GLY A 171 61.86 -14.93 14.40
CA GLY A 171 62.95 -15.87 14.70
C GLY A 171 63.02 -16.32 16.17
N ALA A 172 62.33 -15.63 17.10
CA ALA A 172 62.31 -15.93 18.53
C ALA A 172 61.00 -16.61 18.99
N HIS A 173 60.12 -17.03 18.08
CA HIS A 173 58.77 -17.51 18.41
C HIS A 173 58.49 -18.91 17.84
N SER A 174 57.70 -19.71 18.57
CA SER A 174 57.24 -21.02 18.09
C SER A 174 56.32 -20.87 16.86
N VAL A 175 56.29 -21.89 16.00
CA VAL A 175 55.40 -21.94 14.82
C VAL A 175 53.93 -21.73 15.21
N SER A 176 53.49 -22.31 16.33
CA SER A 176 52.13 -22.14 16.84
C SER A 176 51.80 -20.68 17.19
N ARG A 177 52.74 -19.95 17.81
CA ARG A 177 52.57 -18.54 18.15
C ARG A 177 52.52 -17.68 16.89
N LEU A 178 53.36 -17.98 15.89
CA LEU A 178 53.35 -17.27 14.60
C LEU A 178 52.02 -17.43 13.87
N LEU A 179 51.46 -18.65 13.85
CA LEU A 179 50.15 -18.92 13.24
C LEU A 179 49.02 -18.20 13.97
N GLY A 180 49.02 -18.17 15.31
CA GLY A 180 48.04 -17.42 16.10
C GLY A 180 48.11 -15.93 15.82
N THR A 181 49.31 -15.36 15.81
CA THR A 181 49.52 -13.93 15.53
C THR A 181 49.08 -13.57 14.10
N ALA A 182 49.36 -14.44 13.12
CA ALA A 182 48.92 -14.24 11.75
C ALA A 182 47.39 -14.29 11.61
N ALA A 183 46.73 -15.18 12.34
CA ALA A 183 45.28 -15.26 12.38
C ALA A 183 44.66 -14.00 13.00
N ASP A 184 45.18 -13.53 14.14
CA ASP A 184 44.73 -12.30 14.81
C ASP A 184 44.97 -11.07 13.94
N GLY A 185 46.15 -10.98 13.31
CA GLY A 185 46.48 -9.91 12.37
C GLY A 185 45.56 -9.89 11.15
N THR A 186 45.26 -11.07 10.58
CA THR A 186 44.31 -11.20 9.46
C THR A 186 42.90 -10.79 9.87
N ALA A 187 42.46 -11.20 11.07
CA ALA A 187 41.17 -10.80 11.62
C ALA A 187 41.10 -9.29 11.84
N ALA A 188 42.15 -8.67 12.39
CA ALA A 188 42.23 -7.23 12.59
C ALA A 188 42.19 -6.45 11.25
N LEU A 189 42.88 -6.95 10.21
CA LEU A 189 42.83 -6.36 8.87
C LEU A 189 41.42 -6.43 8.27
N LEU A 190 40.77 -7.59 8.33
CA LEU A 190 39.40 -7.79 7.85
C LEU A 190 38.42 -6.89 8.59
N GLN A 191 38.45 -6.90 9.93
CA GLN A 191 37.56 -6.09 10.77
C GLN A 191 37.74 -4.60 10.49
N THR A 192 38.98 -4.12 10.35
CA THR A 192 39.27 -2.72 10.05
C THR A 192 38.77 -2.33 8.66
N ALA A 193 39.02 -3.17 7.64
CA ALA A 193 38.53 -2.92 6.28
C ALA A 193 37.00 -2.86 6.24
N ILE A 194 36.32 -3.77 6.92
CA ILE A 194 34.85 -3.82 7.01
C ILE A 194 34.32 -2.60 7.75
N ALA A 195 34.92 -2.23 8.88
CA ALA A 195 34.49 -1.07 9.66
C ALA A 195 34.59 0.22 8.83
N VAL A 196 35.75 0.47 8.20
CA VAL A 196 35.97 1.64 7.34
C VAL A 196 35.03 1.59 6.12
N GLY A 197 34.90 0.42 5.49
CA GLY A 197 34.01 0.21 4.37
C GLY A 197 32.54 0.50 4.70
N LEU A 198 32.04 0.03 5.84
CA LEU A 198 30.70 0.30 6.33
C LEU A 198 30.48 1.78 6.64
N VAL A 199 31.47 2.48 7.20
CA VAL A 199 31.40 3.93 7.43
C VAL A 199 31.29 4.67 6.09
N LEU A 200 32.13 4.35 5.12
CA LEU A 200 32.08 4.94 3.78
C LEU A 200 30.75 4.64 3.07
N ALA A 201 30.23 3.43 3.22
CA ALA A 201 28.93 3.04 2.70
C ALA A 201 27.77 3.80 3.36
N ALA A 202 27.84 4.06 4.67
CA ALA A 202 26.83 4.86 5.38
C ALA A 202 26.83 6.32 4.88
N ILE A 203 28.00 6.89 4.63
CA ILE A 203 28.13 8.22 4.01
C ILE A 203 27.52 8.21 2.60
N ASP A 204 27.83 7.20 1.79
CA ASP A 204 27.28 7.05 0.43
C ASP A 204 25.74 6.93 0.46
N LEU A 205 25.20 6.11 1.38
CA LEU A 205 23.77 5.98 1.61
C LEU A 205 23.13 7.33 1.94
N PHE A 206 23.71 8.11 2.86
CA PHE A 206 23.19 9.41 3.23
C PHE A 206 23.14 10.38 2.04
N VAL A 207 24.20 10.40 1.22
CA VAL A 207 24.26 11.22 -0.01
C VAL A 207 23.19 10.78 -1.00
N VAL A 208 23.02 9.47 -1.21
CA VAL A 208 21.98 8.91 -2.09
C VAL A 208 20.58 9.25 -1.58
N MET A 209 20.31 9.10 -0.28
CA MET A 209 19.03 9.46 0.34
C MET A 209 18.70 10.94 0.13
N ARG A 210 19.67 11.84 0.35
CA ARG A 210 19.49 13.28 0.15
C ARG A 210 19.24 13.62 -1.33
N ARG A 211 19.97 12.98 -2.25
CA ARG A 211 19.78 13.14 -3.70
C ARG A 211 18.39 12.68 -4.14
N ASN A 212 17.98 11.48 -3.70
CA ASN A 212 16.65 10.91 -3.99
C ASN A 212 15.54 11.83 -3.47
N ARG A 213 15.66 12.30 -2.22
CA ARG A 213 14.69 13.22 -1.62
C ARG A 213 14.58 14.54 -2.38
N LYS A 214 15.68 15.07 -2.92
CA LYS A 214 15.66 16.28 -3.76
C LYS A 214 15.00 16.03 -5.11
N HIS A 215 15.30 14.90 -5.75
CA HIS A 215 14.76 14.54 -7.07
C HIS A 215 13.27 14.19 -7.05
N THR A 216 12.74 13.68 -5.94
CA THR A 216 11.33 13.33 -5.81
C THR A 216 10.44 14.46 -5.30
N ARG A 217 10.99 15.63 -4.97
CA ARG A 217 10.16 16.77 -4.55
C ARG A 217 9.17 17.16 -5.64
N MET A 218 7.98 17.54 -5.19
CA MET A 218 6.88 17.96 -6.06
C MET A 218 6.60 19.45 -5.88
N THR A 219 5.94 20.04 -6.87
CA THR A 219 5.37 21.38 -6.72
C THR A 219 4.02 21.31 -6.00
N LYS A 220 3.57 22.41 -5.39
CA LYS A 220 2.23 22.49 -4.77
C LYS A 220 1.12 22.15 -5.77
N ARG A 221 1.30 22.53 -7.03
CA ARG A 221 0.36 22.22 -8.11
C ARG A 221 0.33 20.72 -8.43
N GLU A 222 1.50 20.10 -8.58
CA GLU A 222 1.60 18.65 -8.84
C GLU A 222 0.92 17.83 -7.72
N VAL A 223 1.13 18.19 -6.45
CA VAL A 223 0.48 17.51 -5.31
C VAL A 223 -1.04 17.69 -5.34
N ARG A 224 -1.52 18.91 -5.60
CA ARG A 224 -2.96 19.20 -5.71
C ARG A 224 -3.61 18.41 -6.85
N ASP A 225 -2.96 18.37 -8.01
CA ASP A 225 -3.47 17.66 -9.17
C ASP A 225 -3.46 16.15 -8.95
N GLU A 226 -2.46 15.60 -8.26
CA GLU A 226 -2.41 14.17 -7.91
C GLU A 226 -3.48 13.77 -6.89
N ASN A 227 -3.76 14.62 -5.89
CA ASN A 227 -4.87 14.41 -4.97
C ASN A 227 -6.22 14.45 -5.69
N LYS A 228 -6.42 15.44 -6.59
CA LYS A 228 -7.62 15.51 -7.44
C LYS A 228 -7.79 14.27 -8.31
N ASN A 229 -6.72 13.76 -8.91
CA ASN A 229 -6.76 12.57 -9.76
C ASN A 229 -7.04 11.28 -8.97
N SER A 230 -6.63 11.22 -7.70
CA SER A 230 -6.76 10.02 -6.87
C SER A 230 -8.10 9.98 -6.13
N GLU A 231 -8.55 11.10 -5.58
CA GLU A 231 -9.80 11.20 -4.80
C GLU A 231 -11.00 11.68 -5.63
N GLY A 232 -10.75 12.22 -6.83
CA GLY A 232 -11.74 12.93 -7.64
C GLY A 232 -11.94 14.37 -7.16
N ASP A 233 -12.54 15.20 -8.01
CA ASP A 233 -12.85 16.59 -7.64
C ASP A 233 -13.96 16.62 -6.57
N PRO A 234 -13.74 17.26 -5.41
CA PRO A 234 -14.74 17.40 -4.35
C PRO A 234 -16.07 17.97 -4.86
N LEU A 235 -16.04 18.92 -5.80
CA LEU A 235 -17.23 19.52 -6.40
C LEU A 235 -18.02 18.49 -7.20
N ILE A 236 -17.32 17.65 -7.97
CA ILE A 236 -17.95 16.56 -8.74
C ILE A 236 -18.55 15.51 -7.79
N ARG A 237 -17.87 15.19 -6.69
CA ARG A 237 -18.41 14.26 -5.67
C ARG A 237 -19.70 14.82 -5.04
N GLN A 238 -19.70 16.11 -4.68
CA GLN A 238 -20.89 16.78 -4.13
C GLN A 238 -22.03 16.85 -5.14
N GLN A 239 -21.75 17.19 -6.41
CA GLN A 239 -22.73 17.22 -7.50
C GLN A 239 -23.34 15.83 -7.77
N ARG A 240 -22.54 14.76 -7.73
CA ARG A 240 -23.06 13.40 -7.86
C ARG A 240 -24.02 13.07 -6.72
N ARG A 241 -23.67 13.42 -5.47
CA ARG A 241 -24.53 13.20 -4.30
C ARG A 241 -25.83 13.99 -4.39
N SER A 242 -25.78 15.26 -4.76
CA SER A 242 -27.00 16.07 -4.91
C SER A 242 -27.92 15.54 -6.01
N ARG A 243 -27.36 15.11 -7.14
CA ARG A 243 -28.13 14.50 -8.24
C ARG A 243 -28.77 13.19 -7.81
N GLN A 244 -28.08 12.34 -7.05
CA GLN A 244 -28.65 11.10 -6.51
C GLN A 244 -29.85 11.37 -5.58
N LEU A 245 -29.74 12.35 -4.68
CA LEU A 245 -30.84 12.76 -3.80
C LEU A 245 -32.03 13.31 -4.61
N ALA A 246 -31.78 14.11 -5.65
CA ALA A 246 -32.84 14.63 -6.51
C ALA A 246 -33.59 13.52 -7.26
N VAL A 247 -32.88 12.52 -7.81
CA VAL A 247 -33.49 11.37 -8.49
C VAL A 247 -34.34 10.55 -7.52
N SER A 248 -33.85 10.30 -6.30
CA SER A 248 -34.61 9.58 -5.27
C SER A 248 -35.90 10.34 -4.89
N ARG A 249 -35.82 11.66 -4.67
CA ARG A 249 -37.00 12.51 -4.40
C ARG A 249 -38.00 12.49 -5.55
N ASN A 250 -37.54 12.55 -6.79
CA ASN A 250 -38.43 12.50 -7.95
C ASN A 250 -39.15 11.15 -8.08
N ARG A 251 -38.47 10.04 -7.79
CA ARG A 251 -39.11 8.70 -7.75
C ARG A 251 -40.17 8.62 -6.66
N MET A 252 -39.87 9.14 -5.47
CA MET A 252 -40.84 9.21 -4.37
C MET A 252 -42.08 10.05 -4.73
N ILE A 253 -41.90 11.22 -5.33
CA ILE A 253 -43.03 12.05 -5.78
C ILE A 253 -43.83 11.33 -6.87
N ALA A 254 -43.17 10.67 -7.83
CA ALA A 254 -43.86 9.91 -8.87
C ALA A 254 -44.72 8.76 -8.31
N ALA A 255 -44.26 8.10 -7.24
CA ALA A 255 -45.01 7.02 -6.57
C ALA A 255 -46.34 7.47 -5.96
N VAL A 256 -46.52 8.78 -5.71
CA VAL A 256 -47.80 9.34 -5.21
C VAL A 256 -48.96 9.00 -6.15
N ALA A 257 -48.73 8.91 -7.46
CA ALA A 257 -49.80 8.61 -8.42
C ALA A 257 -50.43 7.23 -8.22
N GLY A 258 -49.70 6.26 -7.67
CA GLY A 258 -50.20 4.92 -7.34
C GLY A 258 -50.76 4.78 -5.93
N SER A 259 -50.71 5.84 -5.10
CA SER A 259 -51.18 5.77 -3.73
C SER A 259 -52.70 5.81 -3.61
N ASP A 260 -53.24 5.20 -2.57
CA ASP A 260 -54.67 5.16 -2.33
C ASP A 260 -55.21 6.45 -1.72
N VAL A 261 -54.42 7.05 -0.84
CA VAL A 261 -54.77 8.27 -0.11
C VAL A 261 -53.52 9.04 0.28
N VAL A 262 -53.64 10.37 0.28
CA VAL A 262 -52.63 11.25 0.88
C VAL A 262 -53.20 11.91 2.14
N VAL A 263 -52.61 11.60 3.30
CA VAL A 263 -52.95 12.23 4.58
C VAL A 263 -52.12 13.51 4.74
N VAL A 264 -52.79 14.62 5.03
CA VAL A 264 -52.15 15.94 5.06
C VAL A 264 -52.35 16.69 6.38
N ASN A 265 -51.25 17.28 6.86
CA ASN A 265 -51.27 18.43 7.75
C ASN A 265 -51.08 19.67 6.84
N PRO A 266 -52.12 20.49 6.61
CA PRO A 266 -52.33 21.30 5.41
C PRO A 266 -51.10 21.98 4.79
N THR A 267 -50.24 22.60 5.60
CA THR A 267 -49.06 23.35 5.13
C THR A 267 -47.74 22.67 5.47
N HIS A 268 -47.73 21.64 6.32
CA HIS A 268 -46.51 21.17 6.95
C HIS A 268 -46.10 19.75 6.55
N ILE A 269 -47.04 18.82 6.35
CA ILE A 269 -46.75 17.40 6.16
C ILE A 269 -47.71 16.80 5.15
N ALA A 270 -47.20 15.94 4.26
CA ALA A 270 -48.02 15.09 3.39
C ALA A 270 -47.43 13.68 3.35
N ILE A 271 -48.30 12.67 3.46
CA ILE A 271 -47.94 11.26 3.48
C ILE A 271 -48.88 10.50 2.58
N ALA A 272 -48.33 9.83 1.57
CA ALA A 272 -49.05 8.98 0.65
C ALA A 272 -48.99 7.53 1.14
N LEU A 273 -50.15 6.89 1.22
CA LEU A 273 -50.32 5.50 1.65
C LEU A 273 -50.85 4.68 0.49
N GLU A 274 -50.27 3.51 0.28
CA GLU A 274 -50.73 2.49 -0.67
C GLU A 274 -51.14 1.24 0.10
N TYR A 275 -52.29 0.67 -0.24
CA TYR A 275 -52.79 -0.56 0.36
C TYR A 275 -53.10 -1.60 -0.73
N ASP A 276 -52.34 -2.69 -0.71
CA ASP A 276 -52.53 -3.81 -1.62
C ASP A 276 -53.38 -4.91 -0.94
N PRO A 277 -54.54 -5.31 -1.52
CA PRO A 277 -55.36 -6.38 -0.96
C PRO A 277 -54.58 -7.68 -0.74
N GLY A 278 -54.53 -8.14 0.52
CA GLY A 278 -53.77 -9.32 0.92
C GLY A 278 -52.48 -9.02 1.69
N THR A 279 -52.11 -7.74 1.82
CA THR A 279 -51.03 -7.29 2.72
C THR A 279 -51.55 -7.00 4.13
N SER A 280 -50.68 -7.10 5.14
CA SER A 280 -51.08 -6.95 6.56
C SER A 280 -51.37 -5.51 6.95
N ALA A 281 -50.73 -4.53 6.29
CA ALA A 281 -50.91 -3.12 6.56
C ALA A 281 -50.54 -2.23 5.34
N PRO A 282 -51.15 -1.03 5.22
CA PRO A 282 -50.76 -0.04 4.22
C PRO A 282 -49.29 0.41 4.35
N ARG A 283 -48.64 0.68 3.21
CA ARG A 283 -47.25 1.13 3.13
C ARG A 283 -47.15 2.62 2.83
N VAL A 284 -46.16 3.29 3.42
CA VAL A 284 -45.84 4.69 3.11
C VAL A 284 -45.03 4.77 1.82
N VAL A 285 -45.64 5.26 0.74
CA VAL A 285 -44.99 5.35 -0.59
C VAL A 285 -44.42 6.72 -0.91
N ALA A 286 -44.87 7.75 -0.19
CA ALA A 286 -44.23 9.06 -0.16
C ALA A 286 -44.45 9.72 1.19
N LYS A 287 -43.44 10.41 1.71
CA LYS A 287 -43.57 11.29 2.87
C LYS A 287 -42.72 12.54 2.68
N GLY A 288 -43.19 13.67 3.18
CA GLY A 288 -42.41 14.90 3.12
C GLY A 288 -42.95 16.00 4.01
N SER A 289 -42.10 16.99 4.25
CA SER A 289 -42.42 18.22 4.95
C SER A 289 -42.10 19.45 4.10
N GLY A 290 -42.74 20.58 4.41
CA GLY A 290 -42.55 21.86 3.71
C GLY A 290 -42.76 21.75 2.19
N VAL A 291 -41.75 22.16 1.40
CA VAL A 291 -41.80 22.14 -0.07
C VAL A 291 -42.01 20.74 -0.65
N ILE A 292 -41.52 19.69 0.01
CA ILE A 292 -41.75 18.31 -0.46
C ILE A 292 -43.20 17.91 -0.19
N ALA A 293 -43.78 18.31 0.93
CA ALA A 293 -45.19 18.08 1.21
C ALA A 293 -46.09 18.79 0.18
N GLU A 294 -45.73 20.00 -0.22
CA GLU A 294 -46.40 20.74 -1.29
C GLU A 294 -46.40 19.98 -2.61
N ARG A 295 -45.23 19.50 -3.06
CA ARG A 295 -45.14 18.70 -4.29
C ARG A 295 -45.91 17.39 -4.22
N ILE A 296 -45.97 16.73 -3.05
CA ILE A 296 -46.78 15.52 -2.86
C ILE A 296 -48.27 15.86 -3.02
N ARG A 297 -48.75 16.98 -2.45
CA ARG A 297 -50.13 17.42 -2.60
C ARG A 297 -50.47 17.78 -4.04
N GLU A 298 -49.60 18.53 -4.71
CA GLU A 298 -49.75 18.86 -6.14
C GLU A 298 -49.85 17.60 -6.98
N LYS A 299 -48.94 16.64 -6.75
CA LYS A 299 -48.95 15.39 -7.53
C LYS A 299 -50.17 14.53 -7.26
N ALA A 300 -50.65 14.51 -6.03
CA ALA A 300 -51.88 13.81 -5.65
C ALA A 300 -53.11 14.44 -6.35
N LEU A 301 -53.21 15.77 -6.36
CA LEU A 301 -54.28 16.49 -7.06
C LEU A 301 -54.24 16.24 -8.57
N GLU A 302 -53.05 16.30 -9.19
CA GLU A 302 -52.83 16.02 -10.61
C GLU A 302 -53.25 14.59 -10.97
N SER A 303 -52.92 13.62 -10.12
CA SER A 303 -53.18 12.19 -10.35
C SER A 303 -54.58 11.76 -9.89
N GLY A 304 -55.37 12.67 -9.32
CA GLY A 304 -56.72 12.38 -8.82
C GLY A 304 -56.77 11.54 -7.54
N VAL A 305 -55.66 11.45 -6.79
CA VAL A 305 -55.58 10.77 -5.50
C VAL A 305 -56.26 11.63 -4.43
N PRO A 306 -57.14 11.07 -3.59
CA PRO A 306 -57.82 11.82 -2.53
C PRO A 306 -56.85 12.33 -1.47
N LEU A 307 -57.01 13.60 -1.09
CA LEU A 307 -56.29 14.19 0.05
C LEU A 307 -57.22 14.18 1.28
N VAL A 308 -56.79 13.60 2.38
CA VAL A 308 -57.53 13.59 3.64
C VAL A 308 -56.81 14.44 4.69
N ARG A 309 -57.48 15.48 5.16
CA ARG A 309 -56.98 16.36 6.20
C ARG A 309 -57.17 15.70 7.57
N ASP A 310 -56.07 15.23 8.14
CA ASP A 310 -55.97 14.77 9.52
C ASP A 310 -54.58 15.15 10.07
N ILE A 311 -54.56 16.18 10.91
CA ILE A 311 -53.31 16.76 11.43
C ILE A 311 -52.61 15.78 12.38
N THR A 312 -53.38 15.09 13.22
CA THR A 312 -52.86 14.17 14.24
C THR A 312 -52.28 12.94 13.58
N LEU A 313 -53.02 12.35 12.63
CA LEU A 313 -52.57 11.17 11.89
C LEU A 313 -51.37 11.49 10.99
N ALA A 314 -51.37 12.63 10.29
CA ALA A 314 -50.23 13.04 9.46
C ALA A 314 -48.95 13.21 10.29
N ARG A 315 -49.04 13.80 11.49
CA ARG A 315 -47.87 13.94 12.39
C ARG A 315 -47.40 12.58 12.92
N ALA A 316 -48.33 11.73 13.32
CA ALA A 316 -48.01 10.40 13.84
C ALA A 316 -47.33 9.52 12.78
N LEU A 317 -47.89 9.45 11.56
CA LEU A 317 -47.30 8.71 10.46
C LEU A 317 -45.93 9.28 10.03
N HIS A 318 -45.75 10.61 10.08
CA HIS A 318 -44.46 11.22 9.71
C HIS A 318 -43.35 10.84 10.70
N ALA A 319 -43.69 10.75 11.99
CA ALA A 319 -42.75 10.43 13.05
C ALA A 319 -42.49 8.92 13.17
N ALA A 320 -43.51 8.09 12.96
CA ALA A 320 -43.44 6.65 13.23
C ALA A 320 -43.01 5.78 12.04
N CYS A 321 -43.20 6.23 10.80
CA CYS A 321 -42.94 5.41 9.60
C CYS A 321 -41.87 6.05 8.70
N GLU A 322 -40.93 5.25 8.20
CA GLU A 322 -40.05 5.66 7.10
C GLU A 322 -40.62 5.32 5.72
N LEU A 323 -40.02 5.90 4.68
CA LEU A 323 -40.42 5.64 3.30
C LEU A 323 -40.28 4.15 2.98
N GLY A 324 -41.34 3.56 2.42
CA GLY A 324 -41.41 2.14 2.08
C GLY A 324 -41.71 1.22 3.27
N GLN A 325 -41.98 1.74 4.46
CA GLN A 325 -42.39 0.91 5.61
C GLN A 325 -43.91 0.78 5.70
N GLU A 326 -44.37 -0.34 6.25
CA GLU A 326 -45.75 -0.54 6.68
C GLU A 326 -46.04 0.31 7.92
N ILE A 327 -47.29 0.74 8.07
CA ILE A 327 -47.70 1.48 9.26
C ILE A 327 -47.61 0.60 10.51
N PRO A 328 -47.38 1.14 11.72
CA PRO A 328 -47.42 0.38 12.96
C PRO A 328 -48.86 0.06 13.39
N GLU A 329 -49.03 -1.00 14.18
CA GLU A 329 -50.33 -1.48 14.67
C GLU A 329 -51.16 -0.39 15.37
N ASP A 330 -50.49 0.48 16.14
CA ASP A 330 -51.12 1.61 16.85
C ASP A 330 -51.90 2.56 15.92
N LEU A 331 -51.50 2.64 14.64
CA LEU A 331 -52.10 3.52 13.64
C LEU A 331 -53.09 2.79 12.72
N TYR A 332 -53.25 1.46 12.83
CA TYR A 332 -54.13 0.67 11.96
C TYR A 332 -55.56 1.19 11.99
N ASN A 333 -56.10 1.40 13.18
CA ASN A 333 -57.49 1.86 13.35
C ASN A 333 -57.73 3.27 12.78
N ALA A 334 -56.71 4.13 12.80
CA ALA A 334 -56.83 5.49 12.26
C ALA A 334 -56.72 5.48 10.72
N VAL A 335 -55.77 4.71 10.18
CA VAL A 335 -55.58 4.59 8.73
C VAL A 335 -56.73 3.81 8.08
N ALA A 336 -57.22 2.74 8.68
CA ALA A 336 -58.36 1.97 8.17
C ALA A 336 -59.61 2.84 8.01
N ARG A 337 -59.88 3.76 8.93
CA ARG A 337 -60.99 4.73 8.81
C ARG A 337 -60.80 5.65 7.61
N VAL A 338 -59.59 6.14 7.40
CA VAL A 338 -59.26 6.98 6.24
C VAL A 338 -59.48 6.21 4.94
N LEU A 339 -59.02 4.97 4.86
CA LEU A 339 -59.20 4.12 3.67
C LEU A 339 -60.67 3.79 3.40
N VAL A 340 -61.44 3.42 4.42
CA VAL A 340 -62.89 3.16 4.30
C VAL A 340 -63.64 4.42 3.85
N PHE A 341 -63.28 5.58 4.41
CA PHE A 341 -63.86 6.86 4.00
C PHE A 341 -63.53 7.19 2.53
N VAL A 342 -62.29 6.98 2.11
CA VAL A 342 -61.86 7.16 0.73
C VAL A 342 -62.57 6.19 -0.22
N ASP A 343 -62.73 4.92 0.16
CA ASP A 343 -63.47 3.94 -0.63
C ASP A 343 -64.94 4.35 -0.81
N ALA A 344 -65.59 4.81 0.26
CA ALA A 344 -66.94 5.36 0.18
C ALA A 344 -67.03 6.60 -0.74
N LEU A 345 -66.02 7.47 -0.75
CA LEU A 345 -65.94 8.61 -1.68
C LEU A 345 -65.74 8.16 -3.13
N ARG A 346 -64.89 7.15 -3.36
CA ARG A 346 -64.64 6.57 -4.70
C ARG A 346 -65.93 5.98 -5.28
N ARG A 347 -66.69 5.20 -4.49
CA ARG A 347 -67.99 4.64 -4.90
C ARG A 347 -69.04 5.69 -5.26
N ARG A 348 -68.95 6.90 -4.69
CA ARG A 348 -69.85 8.04 -4.96
C ARG A 348 -69.34 8.98 -6.08
N GLY A 349 -68.19 8.68 -6.69
CA GLY A 349 -67.58 9.54 -7.71
C GLY A 349 -67.02 10.87 -7.18
N ALA A 350 -66.89 11.05 -5.86
CA ALA A 350 -66.51 12.31 -5.21
C ALA A 350 -65.10 12.27 -4.58
N ALA A 351 -64.24 11.33 -4.99
CA ALA A 351 -62.92 11.12 -4.36
C ALA A 351 -61.89 12.21 -4.66
N ARG A 352 -62.08 13.05 -5.69
CA ARG A 352 -61.10 14.10 -6.01
C ARG A 352 -61.19 15.26 -5.01
N GLY A 353 -60.05 15.88 -4.72
CA GLY A 353 -59.96 17.07 -3.86
C GLY A 353 -59.55 16.78 -2.42
N ILE A 354 -59.69 17.80 -1.58
CA ILE A 354 -59.33 17.77 -0.16
C ILE A 354 -60.58 17.49 0.67
N HIS A 355 -60.53 16.43 1.45
CA HIS A 355 -61.63 15.97 2.29
C HIS A 355 -61.21 16.00 3.76
N SER A 356 -62.18 16.21 4.65
CA SER A 356 -62.00 16.05 6.08
C SER A 356 -62.88 14.90 6.56
N LEU A 357 -62.34 14.04 7.42
CA LEU A 357 -63.16 13.02 8.08
C LEU A 357 -64.30 13.69 8.86
N PRO A 358 -65.53 13.16 8.80
CA PRO A 358 -66.63 13.67 9.60
C PRO A 358 -66.28 13.53 11.09
N TYR A 359 -66.28 14.64 11.82
CA TYR A 359 -65.96 14.67 13.25
C TYR A 359 -66.96 13.80 14.02
N ARG A 360 -66.47 12.86 14.84
CA ARG A 360 -67.33 12.07 15.71
C ARG A 360 -67.89 13.00 16.78
N ARG A 361 -69.20 13.23 16.82
CA ARG A 361 -69.85 13.54 18.10
C ARG A 361 -69.66 12.30 18.98
N THR A 362 -68.71 12.37 19.91
CA THR A 362 -68.64 11.46 21.04
C THR A 362 -69.94 11.58 21.82
N VAL A 363 -70.69 10.49 21.92
CA VAL A 363 -71.66 10.28 23.00
C VAL A 363 -70.89 9.70 24.18
#